data_AF-A0A930TC53-F1
#
_entry.id   AF-A0A930TC53-F1
#
_cell.length_a   1.000
_cell.length_b   1.000
_cell.length_c   1.000
_cell.angle_alpha   90.00
_cell.angle_beta   90.00
_cell.angle_gamma   90.00
#
_symmetry.space_group_name_H-M   'P 1'
#
loop_
_entity.id
_entity.type
_entity.pdbx_description
1 polymer ?
#
loop_
_entity_poly.entity_id
_entity_poly.type
_entity_poly.pdbx_seq_one_letter_code
_entity_poly.pdbx_strand_id
1 'polypeptide(L)'
;MTITRAIKILLVDPDPIFRLGLRVALEAQPSLEIVGEAQTDVEALQIVSRIQNNQEQLDLITLELSDYYLINQFCQQLKSQYPNLPILLLSSQPQQQLIAAAQIGVEGYCSKGTPVAELITIINSIAVGGLYWLDKSIMSGAAQNDFGTHAFSRSEKKSGRTPIYRVGRLLSNLRSSGNGYIQDNLRQVRRELQAPGLPILERAVLAGKVRELLAARWLLNNLLLPVSSQPEPIETKPTTISFETNNLAPVSDSYQDQTLFSPRSLQSDLFASCVSQLQLPLQNITDVGLEIDILRAEKKRELLYLILQKLAEVLDELRNSQVETHQINELKQIILRDLWQTVTTEFFGKFSRVRVGNINIEIVNILLQDVDTVQVEILNYIPLFSELLSYLIFQNEWYINNSIYTADSTEARANALMILENILIQIANAVIQPLLNRLADVEAIKQDYYNSQYISTREIERFRNNLSWKYRFRNYYTEPQAIFESRYEIFVFAPRGIAKTSIYASRRDELAQLRGIPLFVTLTLEFRDAVAPRLQSLASLLGSGVVFILTKIVGRGLGLIGRGIIQGIGSVSFLEGRNKKP
;
A
#
# COMPACT_ATOMS: atom_id res chain seq x y z
N MET A 1 -38.43 -18.15 -8.89
CA MET A 1 -39.38 -17.30 -8.14
C MET A 1 -38.97 -15.86 -8.37
N THR A 2 -39.82 -15.06 -9.02
CA THR A 2 -39.60 -13.63 -9.25
C THR A 2 -39.76 -12.89 -7.93
N ILE A 3 -38.71 -12.21 -7.46
CA ILE A 3 -38.73 -11.42 -6.22
C ILE A 3 -39.62 -10.21 -6.48
N THR A 4 -40.80 -10.18 -5.86
CA THR A 4 -41.83 -9.12 -6.02
C THR A 4 -41.61 -7.91 -5.13
N ARG A 5 -40.50 -7.83 -4.38
CA ARG A 5 -40.14 -6.70 -3.52
C ARG A 5 -38.66 -6.33 -3.69
N ALA A 6 -38.31 -5.07 -3.48
CA ALA A 6 -36.92 -4.62 -3.52
C ALA A 6 -36.09 -5.22 -2.37
N ILE A 7 -34.86 -5.63 -2.66
CA ILE A 7 -33.87 -6.13 -1.69
C ILE A 7 -33.34 -4.91 -0.91
N LYS A 8 -33.53 -4.92 0.40
CA LYS A 8 -33.12 -3.83 1.29
C LYS A 8 -31.69 -4.02 1.78
N ILE A 9 -30.82 -3.06 1.50
CA ILE A 9 -29.37 -3.15 1.69
C ILE A 9 -28.88 -2.05 2.64
N LEU A 10 -27.99 -2.42 3.56
CA LEU A 10 -27.20 -1.49 4.36
C LEU A 10 -25.76 -1.45 3.81
N LEU A 11 -25.28 -0.24 3.50
CA LEU A 11 -23.90 -0.02 3.06
C LEU A 11 -23.01 0.39 4.23
N VAL A 12 -21.94 -0.34 4.48
CA VAL A 12 -20.97 -0.05 5.53
C VAL A 12 -19.59 0.07 4.91
N ASP A 13 -19.05 1.29 4.89
CA ASP A 13 -17.74 1.59 4.31
C ASP A 13 -17.19 2.90 4.88
N PRO A 14 -15.90 3.02 5.24
CA PRO A 14 -15.36 4.29 5.74
C PRO A 14 -15.23 5.37 4.66
N ASP A 15 -15.18 5.03 3.37
CA ASP A 15 -15.00 5.96 2.25
C ASP A 15 -16.34 6.56 1.76
N PRO A 16 -16.59 7.87 1.96
CA PRO A 16 -17.83 8.50 1.56
C PRO A 16 -18.03 8.57 0.04
N ILE A 17 -16.96 8.62 -0.76
CA ILE A 17 -17.03 8.65 -2.23
C ILE A 17 -17.46 7.27 -2.75
N PHE A 18 -16.87 6.21 -2.19
CA PHE A 18 -17.25 4.85 -2.54
C PHE A 18 -18.70 4.54 -2.17
N ARG A 19 -19.17 4.93 -0.97
CA ARG A 19 -20.59 4.78 -0.59
C ARG A 19 -21.52 5.54 -1.52
N LEU A 20 -21.17 6.77 -1.89
CA LEU A 20 -21.96 7.56 -2.83
C LEU A 20 -22.05 6.87 -4.20
N GLY A 21 -20.92 6.43 -4.75
CA GLY A 21 -20.87 5.73 -6.03
C GLY A 21 -21.66 4.42 -6.01
N LEU A 22 -21.52 3.62 -4.94
CA LEU A 22 -22.22 2.35 -4.79
C LEU A 22 -23.72 2.54 -4.59
N ARG A 23 -24.14 3.55 -3.81
CA ARG A 23 -25.56 3.92 -3.68
C ARG A 23 -26.16 4.26 -5.04
N VAL A 24 -25.54 5.19 -5.77
CA VAL A 24 -26.02 5.62 -7.10
C VAL A 24 -26.10 4.43 -8.06
N ALA A 25 -25.11 3.55 -8.05
CA ALA A 25 -25.06 2.38 -8.90
C ALA A 25 -26.13 1.32 -8.56
N LEU A 26 -26.39 1.08 -7.28
CA LEU A 26 -27.37 0.08 -6.83
C LEU A 26 -28.81 0.59 -6.89
N GLU A 27 -29.06 1.86 -6.56
CA GLU A 27 -30.40 2.49 -6.65
C GLU A 27 -30.87 2.68 -8.10
N ALA A 28 -29.96 2.64 -9.07
CA ALA A 28 -30.33 2.60 -10.49
C ALA A 28 -31.12 1.32 -10.85
N GLN A 29 -31.09 0.28 -10.00
CA GLN A 29 -31.83 -0.96 -10.20
C GLN A 29 -33.11 -0.98 -9.35
N PRO A 30 -34.32 -1.03 -9.95
CA PRO A 30 -35.59 -0.98 -9.21
C PRO A 30 -35.83 -2.14 -8.22
N SER A 31 -35.05 -3.22 -8.34
CA SER A 31 -35.13 -4.38 -7.45
C SER A 31 -34.26 -4.25 -6.20
N LEU A 32 -33.51 -3.16 -6.02
CA LEU A 32 -32.63 -2.91 -4.89
C LEU A 32 -32.99 -1.58 -4.22
N GLU A 33 -32.87 -1.52 -2.89
CA GLU A 33 -33.16 -0.31 -2.09
C GLU A 33 -32.08 -0.15 -1.02
N ILE A 34 -31.44 1.02 -0.95
CA ILE A 34 -30.48 1.33 0.12
C ILE A 34 -31.25 1.94 1.31
N VAL A 35 -31.31 1.20 2.42
CA VAL A 35 -32.09 1.61 3.60
C VAL A 35 -31.25 2.30 4.68
N GLY A 36 -29.93 2.35 4.48
CA GLY A 36 -29.03 3.06 5.38
C GLY A 36 -27.58 3.00 4.93
N GLU A 37 -26.78 3.89 5.49
CA GLU A 37 -25.32 3.91 5.34
C GLU A 37 -24.63 4.12 6.66
N ALA A 38 -23.48 3.49 6.83
CA ALA A 38 -22.63 3.68 7.99
C ALA A 38 -21.18 3.86 7.56
N GLN A 39 -20.47 4.75 8.26
CA GLN A 39 -19.02 4.91 8.13
C GLN A 39 -18.26 3.99 9.09
N THR A 40 -18.90 3.57 10.19
CA THR A 40 -18.28 2.80 11.26
C THR A 40 -19.13 1.58 11.63
N ASP A 41 -18.48 0.59 12.23
CA ASP A 41 -19.12 -0.58 12.84
C ASP A 41 -20.18 -0.21 13.90
N VAL A 42 -19.87 0.78 14.75
CA VAL A 42 -20.79 1.28 15.78
C VAL A 42 -22.05 1.88 15.17
N GLU A 43 -21.90 2.71 14.13
CA GLU A 43 -23.03 3.32 13.41
C GLU A 43 -23.88 2.26 12.70
N ALA A 44 -23.22 1.27 12.06
CA ALA A 44 -23.90 0.17 11.40
C ALA A 44 -24.77 -0.64 12.38
N LEU A 45 -24.26 -0.99 13.57
CA LEU A 45 -25.05 -1.69 14.60
C LEU A 45 -26.24 -0.88 15.10
N GLN A 46 -26.09 0.45 15.23
CA GLN A 46 -27.20 1.31 15.61
C GLN A 46 -28.29 1.33 14.53
N ILE A 47 -27.91 1.36 13.25
CA ILE A 47 -28.87 1.34 12.13
C ILE A 47 -29.58 -0.02 12.07
N VAL A 48 -28.84 -1.13 12.16
CA VAL A 48 -29.43 -2.49 12.18
C VAL A 48 -30.41 -2.64 13.35
N SER A 49 -30.04 -2.17 14.54
CA SER A 49 -30.91 -2.22 15.72
C SER A 49 -32.19 -1.38 15.53
N ARG A 50 -32.10 -0.19 14.93
CA ARG A 50 -33.28 0.65 14.64
C ARG A 50 -34.21 -0.02 13.63
N ILE A 51 -33.67 -0.56 12.53
CA ILE A 51 -34.45 -1.25 11.49
C ILE A 51 -35.21 -2.43 12.10
N GLN A 52 -34.53 -3.25 12.93
CA GLN A 52 -35.14 -4.39 13.61
C GLN A 52 -36.21 -3.98 14.63
N ASN A 53 -35.95 -2.94 15.44
CA ASN A 53 -36.91 -2.42 16.42
C ASN A 53 -38.17 -1.82 15.77
N ASN A 54 -38.03 -1.28 14.56
CA ASN A 54 -39.14 -0.73 13.76
C ASN A 54 -39.89 -1.80 12.96
N GLN A 55 -39.54 -3.09 13.12
CA GLN A 55 -40.08 -4.22 12.32
C GLN A 55 -39.88 -4.05 10.80
N GLU A 56 -38.86 -3.30 10.40
CA GLU A 56 -38.44 -3.18 9.01
C GLU A 56 -37.50 -4.34 8.66
N GLN A 57 -37.49 -4.75 7.39
CA GLN A 57 -36.67 -5.87 6.94
C GLN A 57 -35.36 -5.36 6.31
N LEU A 58 -34.26 -5.99 6.70
CA LEU A 58 -32.94 -5.83 6.08
C LEU A 58 -32.55 -7.17 5.45
N ASP A 59 -32.24 -7.17 4.15
CA ASP A 59 -32.00 -8.38 3.38
C ASP A 59 -30.51 -8.67 3.16
N LEU A 60 -29.64 -7.66 3.24
CA LEU A 60 -28.20 -7.81 3.05
C LEU A 60 -27.42 -6.65 3.71
N ILE A 61 -26.27 -6.97 4.32
CA ILE A 61 -25.24 -5.97 4.64
C ILE A 61 -24.10 -6.10 3.64
N THR A 62 -23.75 -4.99 3.00
CA THR A 62 -22.52 -4.87 2.21
C THR A 62 -21.47 -4.16 3.06
N LEU A 63 -20.33 -4.81 3.28
CA LEU A 63 -19.33 -4.40 4.28
C LEU A 63 -17.92 -4.30 3.69
N GLU A 64 -17.29 -3.14 3.86
CA GLU A 64 -15.83 -2.98 3.84
C GLU A 64 -15.40 -2.24 5.10
N LEU A 65 -14.41 -2.77 5.82
CA LEU A 65 -13.71 -2.03 6.86
C LEU A 65 -12.20 -2.18 6.64
N SER A 66 -11.46 -1.11 6.84
CA SER A 66 -10.02 -1.03 6.54
C SER A 66 -9.12 -1.86 7.46
N ASP A 67 -9.65 -2.39 8.57
CA ASP A 67 -8.93 -3.23 9.53
C ASP A 67 -9.55 -4.63 9.60
N TYR A 68 -8.80 -5.64 9.17
CA TYR A 68 -9.21 -7.05 9.17
C TYR A 68 -9.61 -7.59 10.55
N TYR A 69 -8.96 -7.13 11.63
CA TYR A 69 -9.31 -7.54 12.99
C TYR A 69 -10.68 -6.99 13.39
N LEU A 70 -10.98 -5.75 13.01
CA LEU A 70 -12.28 -5.13 13.24
C LEU A 70 -13.38 -5.77 12.38
N ILE A 71 -13.10 -6.14 11.12
CA ILE A 71 -14.04 -6.91 10.27
C ILE A 71 -14.45 -8.20 10.98
N ASN A 72 -13.49 -8.96 11.52
CA ASN A 72 -13.77 -10.25 12.13
C ASN A 72 -14.64 -10.11 13.40
N GLN A 73 -14.28 -9.21 14.30
CA GLN A 73 -15.06 -8.95 15.51
C GLN A 73 -16.47 -8.45 15.17
N PHE A 74 -16.59 -7.55 14.20
CA PHE A 74 -17.87 -6.99 13.77
C PHE A 74 -18.79 -8.04 13.13
N CYS A 75 -18.28 -8.85 12.21
CA CYS A 75 -19.04 -9.93 11.59
C CYS A 75 -19.47 -10.99 12.61
N GLN A 76 -18.59 -11.37 13.56
CA GLN A 76 -18.95 -12.27 14.66
C GLN A 76 -20.06 -11.68 15.54
N GLN A 77 -19.96 -10.40 15.87
CA GLN A 77 -20.98 -9.70 16.67
C GLN A 77 -22.32 -9.65 15.93
N LEU A 78 -22.32 -9.28 14.64
CA LEU A 78 -23.53 -9.28 13.81
C LEU A 78 -24.16 -10.67 13.71
N LYS A 79 -23.37 -11.71 13.41
CA LYS A 79 -23.90 -13.09 13.32
C LYS A 79 -24.38 -13.64 14.66
N SER A 80 -23.81 -13.20 15.77
CA SER A 80 -24.30 -13.57 17.11
C SER A 80 -25.66 -12.97 17.44
N GLN A 81 -25.94 -11.75 16.97
CA GLN A 81 -27.18 -11.02 17.25
C GLN A 81 -28.26 -11.24 16.17
N TYR A 82 -27.84 -11.43 14.92
CA TYR A 82 -28.68 -11.57 13.72
C TYR A 82 -28.18 -12.72 12.84
N PRO A 83 -28.38 -13.99 13.25
CA PRO A 83 -27.76 -15.15 12.61
C PRO A 83 -28.19 -15.39 11.16
N ASN A 84 -29.39 -14.93 10.79
CA ASN A 84 -29.95 -15.10 9.45
C ASN A 84 -29.67 -13.92 8.51
N LEU A 85 -28.98 -12.88 8.97
CA LEU A 85 -28.72 -11.69 8.16
C LEU A 85 -27.51 -11.96 7.26
N PRO A 86 -27.68 -11.96 5.91
CA PRO A 86 -26.57 -12.20 5.00
C PRO A 86 -25.58 -11.03 5.00
N ILE A 87 -24.29 -11.36 4.95
CA ILE A 87 -23.19 -10.40 4.87
C ILE A 87 -22.44 -10.65 3.56
N LEU A 88 -22.26 -9.59 2.78
CA LEU A 88 -21.38 -9.55 1.61
C LEU A 88 -20.18 -8.66 1.95
N LEU A 89 -19.00 -9.26 1.96
CA LEU A 89 -17.75 -8.51 2.10
C LEU A 89 -17.30 -7.97 0.75
N LEU A 90 -17.01 -6.67 0.68
CA LEU A 90 -16.32 -6.04 -0.46
C LEU A 90 -14.94 -5.64 -0.01
N SER A 91 -13.86 -6.16 -0.60
CA SER A 91 -12.51 -5.75 -0.20
C SER A 91 -11.60 -5.30 -1.33
N SER A 92 -10.76 -4.30 -1.08
CA SER A 92 -9.67 -3.89 -1.97
C SER A 92 -8.40 -4.76 -1.85
N GLN A 93 -8.33 -5.71 -0.91
CA GLN A 93 -7.14 -6.53 -0.64
C GLN A 93 -7.14 -7.89 -1.36
N PRO A 94 -5.96 -8.49 -1.64
CA PRO A 94 -5.89 -9.80 -2.29
C PRO A 94 -6.31 -10.98 -1.40
N GLN A 95 -6.72 -12.04 -2.10
CA GLN A 95 -7.40 -13.29 -1.71
C GLN A 95 -6.94 -14.08 -0.47
N GLN A 96 -5.82 -13.71 0.18
CA GLN A 96 -5.21 -14.49 1.27
C GLN A 96 -5.97 -14.43 2.60
N GLN A 97 -6.99 -13.56 2.71
CA GLN A 97 -7.88 -13.46 3.87
C GLN A 97 -9.22 -14.21 3.69
N LEU A 98 -9.50 -14.80 2.52
CA LEU A 98 -10.78 -15.50 2.28
C LEU A 98 -11.02 -16.70 3.20
N ILE A 99 -9.97 -17.45 3.56
CA ILE A 99 -10.12 -18.67 4.36
C ILE A 99 -10.66 -18.34 5.76
N ALA A 100 -10.22 -17.21 6.32
CA ALA A 100 -10.68 -16.78 7.63
C ALA A 100 -11.98 -15.97 7.56
N ALA A 101 -12.32 -15.31 6.43
CA ALA A 101 -13.65 -14.75 6.18
C ALA A 101 -14.75 -15.84 6.06
N ALA A 102 -14.46 -16.94 5.38
CA ALA A 102 -15.36 -18.09 5.28
C ALA A 102 -15.64 -18.76 6.64
N GLN A 103 -14.68 -18.74 7.56
CA GLN A 103 -14.85 -19.28 8.92
C GLN A 103 -15.76 -18.42 9.82
N ILE A 104 -16.09 -17.19 9.42
CA ILE A 104 -16.91 -16.24 10.20
C ILE A 104 -18.40 -16.33 9.80
N GLY A 105 -18.74 -17.13 8.78
CA GLY A 105 -20.13 -17.35 8.34
C GLY A 105 -20.68 -16.25 7.44
N VAL A 106 -19.82 -15.53 6.73
CA VAL A 106 -20.19 -14.56 5.70
C VAL A 106 -20.63 -15.31 4.43
N GLU A 107 -21.66 -14.82 3.73
CA GLU A 107 -22.26 -15.52 2.58
C GLU A 107 -21.58 -15.20 1.25
N GLY A 108 -20.86 -14.09 1.17
CA GLY A 108 -20.04 -13.82 -0.01
C GLY A 108 -18.90 -12.85 0.19
N TYR A 109 -17.97 -12.92 -0.75
CA TYR A 109 -16.81 -12.03 -0.86
C TYR A 109 -16.67 -11.54 -2.29
N CYS A 110 -16.48 -10.23 -2.46
CA CYS A 110 -16.18 -9.59 -3.74
C CYS A 110 -15.01 -8.63 -3.60
N SER A 111 -14.35 -8.36 -4.72
CA SER A 111 -13.35 -7.30 -4.79
C SER A 111 -14.02 -5.94 -4.96
N LYS A 112 -13.43 -4.87 -4.42
CA LYS A 112 -13.92 -3.48 -4.61
C LYS A 112 -13.82 -2.94 -6.05
N GLY A 113 -13.38 -3.77 -7.00
CA GLY A 113 -13.45 -3.49 -8.45
C GLY A 113 -14.43 -4.39 -9.21
N THR A 114 -15.25 -5.20 -8.53
CA THR A 114 -16.25 -6.05 -9.20
C THR A 114 -17.21 -5.17 -10.00
N PRO A 115 -17.40 -5.42 -11.31
CA PRO A 115 -18.31 -4.65 -12.15
C PRO A 115 -19.71 -4.60 -11.53
N VAL A 116 -20.36 -3.44 -11.57
CA VAL A 116 -21.68 -3.22 -10.94
C VAL A 116 -22.71 -4.26 -11.37
N ALA A 117 -22.74 -4.62 -12.66
CA ALA A 117 -23.66 -5.65 -13.18
C ALA A 117 -23.42 -7.04 -12.54
N GLU A 118 -22.17 -7.39 -12.28
CA GLU A 118 -21.80 -8.62 -11.59
C GLU A 118 -22.15 -8.52 -10.10
N LEU A 119 -21.85 -7.40 -9.44
CA LEU A 119 -22.20 -7.16 -8.05
C LEU A 119 -23.72 -7.25 -7.80
N ILE A 120 -24.54 -6.70 -8.69
CA ILE A 120 -26.01 -6.85 -8.64
C ILE A 120 -26.41 -8.32 -8.72
N THR A 121 -25.77 -9.11 -9.59
CA THR A 121 -26.04 -10.55 -9.71
C THR A 121 -25.71 -11.29 -8.41
N ILE A 122 -24.60 -10.92 -7.77
CA ILE A 122 -24.13 -11.51 -6.51
C ILE A 122 -25.06 -11.15 -5.36
N ILE A 123 -25.44 -9.87 -5.24
CA ILE A 123 -26.40 -9.39 -4.23
C ILE A 123 -27.72 -10.16 -4.35
N ASN A 124 -28.24 -10.31 -5.57
CA ASN A 124 -29.48 -11.07 -5.80
C ASN A 124 -29.34 -12.54 -5.40
N SER A 125 -28.19 -13.17 -5.67
CA SER A 125 -27.90 -14.55 -5.30
C SER A 125 -27.84 -14.73 -3.77
N ILE A 126 -27.13 -13.85 -3.07
CA ILE A 126 -26.97 -13.92 -1.61
C ILE A 126 -28.29 -13.64 -0.89
N ALA A 127 -29.07 -12.66 -1.38
CA ALA A 127 -30.36 -12.30 -0.80
C ALA A 127 -31.40 -13.46 -0.84
N VAL A 128 -31.24 -14.43 -1.75
CA VAL A 128 -32.08 -15.65 -1.80
C VAL A 128 -31.43 -16.88 -1.13
N GLY A 129 -30.34 -16.68 -0.39
CA GLY A 129 -29.65 -17.73 0.37
C GLY A 129 -28.50 -18.43 -0.38
N GLY A 130 -28.04 -17.86 -1.50
CA GLY A 130 -26.86 -18.34 -2.22
C GLY A 130 -25.54 -17.95 -1.55
N LEU A 131 -24.45 -18.61 -1.97
CA LEU A 131 -23.08 -18.28 -1.56
C LEU A 131 -22.28 -17.84 -2.77
N TYR A 132 -21.38 -16.86 -2.59
CA TYR A 132 -20.50 -16.41 -3.67
C TYR A 132 -19.05 -16.23 -3.20
N TRP A 133 -18.16 -17.06 -3.75
CA TRP A 133 -16.72 -17.06 -3.46
C TRP A 133 -15.94 -17.14 -4.78
N LEU A 134 -14.95 -16.25 -4.96
CA LEU A 134 -14.17 -16.14 -6.21
C LEU A 134 -13.34 -17.40 -6.56
N ASP A 135 -13.02 -18.26 -5.59
CA ASP A 135 -12.26 -19.49 -5.81
C ASP A 135 -13.00 -20.73 -5.27
N LYS A 136 -13.27 -21.67 -6.19
CA LYS A 136 -13.97 -22.93 -5.90
C LYS A 136 -13.13 -23.89 -5.05
N SER A 137 -11.81 -23.66 -4.90
CA SER A 137 -10.92 -24.44 -4.02
C SER A 137 -11.13 -24.16 -2.53
N ILE A 138 -11.78 -23.05 -2.18
CA ILE A 138 -12.04 -22.65 -0.80
C ILE A 138 -13.26 -23.40 -0.23
N MET A 139 -14.20 -23.78 -1.10
CA MET A 139 -15.37 -24.60 -0.73
C MET A 139 -14.97 -26.06 -0.44
N SER A 140 -13.94 -26.60 -1.08
CA SER A 140 -13.50 -27.99 -0.87
C SER A 140 -12.75 -28.20 0.45
N GLY A 141 -12.14 -27.15 1.03
CA GLY A 141 -11.52 -27.20 2.35
C GLY A 141 -12.50 -27.18 3.53
N ALA A 142 -13.71 -26.63 3.34
CA ALA A 142 -14.75 -26.59 4.36
C ALA A 142 -15.65 -27.85 4.35
N ALA A 143 -15.68 -28.60 3.25
CA ALA A 143 -16.59 -29.75 3.05
C ALA A 143 -15.95 -31.13 3.29
N GLN A 144 -14.65 -31.24 3.60
CA GLN A 144 -13.97 -32.52 3.79
C GLN A 144 -13.78 -32.88 5.27
N ASN A 145 -14.88 -33.21 5.93
CA ASN A 145 -14.89 -34.14 7.04
C ASN A 145 -15.96 -35.18 6.73
N ASP A 146 -15.62 -36.18 5.94
CA ASP A 146 -16.10 -37.56 6.08
C ASP A 146 -15.59 -38.49 4.95
N PHE A 147 -15.26 -39.73 5.32
CA PHE A 147 -14.93 -40.91 4.50
C PHE A 147 -13.51 -41.07 3.87
N GLY A 148 -12.61 -41.67 4.66
CA GLY A 148 -12.17 -43.06 4.51
C GLY A 148 -11.57 -43.61 3.20
N THR A 149 -10.30 -44.04 3.33
CA THR A 149 -9.67 -45.31 2.87
C THR A 149 -9.02 -45.49 1.46
N HIS A 150 -7.70 -45.80 1.52
CA HIS A 150 -6.88 -46.79 0.77
C HIS A 150 -6.81 -46.72 -0.78
N ALA A 151 -5.72 -47.03 -1.51
CA ALA A 151 -4.33 -47.47 -1.26
C ALA A 151 -3.60 -47.60 -2.64
N PHE A 152 -2.29 -47.93 -2.59
CA PHE A 152 -1.38 -48.43 -3.64
C PHE A 152 -0.81 -47.44 -4.67
N SER A 153 0.41 -47.57 -5.23
CA SER A 153 1.74 -48.09 -4.85
C SER A 153 2.59 -48.09 -6.14
N ARG A 154 3.81 -47.50 -6.05
CA ARG A 154 5.09 -48.01 -6.59
C ARG A 154 5.39 -48.04 -8.12
N SER A 155 6.49 -47.38 -8.51
CA SER A 155 7.76 -47.96 -9.06
C SER A 155 8.50 -46.97 -10.00
N GLU A 156 9.59 -46.32 -9.55
CA GLU A 156 11.01 -46.55 -9.93
C GLU A 156 11.38 -46.70 -11.43
N LYS A 157 12.29 -45.84 -11.94
CA LYS A 157 13.68 -46.22 -12.34
C LYS A 157 14.59 -45.03 -12.71
N LYS A 158 15.90 -45.33 -12.71
CA LYS A 158 17.14 -44.53 -12.60
C LYS A 158 17.78 -44.12 -13.95
N SER A 159 18.57 -43.03 -13.96
CA SER A 159 19.97 -42.92 -14.45
C SER A 159 20.42 -41.44 -14.30
N GLY A 160 21.53 -41.07 -13.66
CA GLY A 160 22.91 -41.08 -14.17
C GLY A 160 23.54 -39.70 -13.82
N ARG A 161 24.82 -39.65 -13.41
CA ARG A 161 25.41 -38.62 -12.51
C ARG A 161 26.30 -37.56 -13.20
N THR A 162 26.35 -36.32 -12.66
CA THR A 162 27.48 -35.35 -12.74
C THR A 162 27.49 -34.39 -11.51
N PRO A 163 28.59 -33.67 -11.19
CA PRO A 163 29.03 -33.40 -9.82
C PRO A 163 28.58 -32.05 -9.22
N ILE A 164 27.27 -31.79 -9.17
CA ILE A 164 26.66 -30.69 -8.39
C ILE A 164 25.74 -31.24 -7.26
N TYR A 165 25.49 -32.55 -7.26
CA TYR A 165 24.51 -33.20 -6.37
C TYR A 165 24.96 -33.52 -4.94
N ARG A 166 26.19 -33.18 -4.51
CA ARG A 166 26.61 -33.45 -3.12
C ARG A 166 25.94 -32.52 -2.10
N VAL A 167 25.67 -31.26 -2.46
CA VAL A 167 25.01 -30.31 -1.55
C VAL A 167 23.50 -30.60 -1.46
N GLY A 168 22.83 -30.87 -2.59
CA GLY A 168 21.40 -31.20 -2.59
C GLY A 168 21.04 -32.48 -1.85
N ARG A 169 21.91 -33.51 -1.88
CA ARG A 169 21.70 -34.76 -1.13
C ARG A 169 22.01 -34.61 0.37
N LEU A 170 22.96 -33.73 0.72
CA LEU A 170 23.22 -33.40 2.13
C LEU A 170 22.04 -32.61 2.71
N LEU A 171 21.52 -31.62 1.99
CA LEU A 171 20.39 -30.79 2.40
C LEU A 171 19.08 -31.59 2.46
N SER A 172 18.84 -32.53 1.53
CA SER A 172 17.66 -33.40 1.59
C SER A 172 17.74 -34.44 2.70
N ASN A 173 18.93 -34.98 2.99
CA ASN A 173 19.17 -35.86 4.14
C ASN A 173 19.08 -35.10 5.48
N LEU A 174 19.53 -33.85 5.55
CA LEU A 174 19.38 -32.96 6.71
C LEU A 174 17.90 -32.58 6.92
N ARG A 175 17.14 -32.35 5.85
CA ARG A 175 15.70 -32.08 5.92
C ARG A 175 14.90 -33.30 6.37
N SER A 176 15.20 -34.49 5.85
CA SER A 176 14.52 -35.73 6.26
C SER A 176 14.88 -36.14 7.69
N SER A 177 16.17 -36.04 8.06
CA SER A 177 16.64 -36.31 9.42
C SER A 177 16.12 -35.27 10.42
N GLY A 178 16.09 -33.99 10.04
CA GLY A 178 15.56 -32.89 10.84
C GLY A 178 14.04 -32.99 11.05
N ASN A 179 13.27 -33.29 10.00
CA ASN A 179 11.83 -33.53 10.15
C ASN A 179 11.54 -34.77 11.01
N GLY A 180 12.31 -35.86 10.87
CA GLY A 180 12.20 -37.04 11.73
C GLY A 180 12.45 -36.71 13.20
N TYR A 181 13.56 -36.03 13.50
CA TYR A 181 13.92 -35.59 14.85
C TYR A 181 12.86 -34.68 15.48
N ILE A 182 12.33 -33.71 14.72
CA ILE A 182 11.28 -32.80 15.20
C ILE A 182 9.97 -33.57 15.47
N GLN A 183 9.63 -34.54 14.62
CA GLN A 183 8.41 -35.33 14.77
C GLN A 183 8.46 -36.27 15.97
N ASP A 184 9.61 -36.86 16.27
CA ASP A 184 9.79 -37.71 17.44
C ASP A 184 9.76 -36.90 18.75
N ASN A 185 10.39 -35.72 18.77
CA ASN A 185 10.30 -34.81 19.91
C ASN A 185 8.87 -34.28 20.13
N LEU A 186 8.14 -33.95 19.06
CA LEU A 186 6.73 -33.55 19.17
C LEU A 186 5.86 -34.67 19.76
N ARG A 187 6.12 -35.93 19.40
CA ARG A 187 5.42 -37.09 19.99
C ARG A 187 5.77 -37.31 21.46
N GLN A 188 7.01 -37.03 21.87
CA GLN A 188 7.42 -37.13 23.26
C GLN A 188 6.78 -36.05 24.13
N VAL A 189 6.90 -34.77 23.73
CA VAL A 189 6.34 -33.63 24.48
C VAL A 189 4.81 -33.71 24.55
N ARG A 190 4.14 -34.20 23.51
CA ARG A 190 2.69 -34.43 23.53
C ARG A 190 2.26 -35.56 24.48
N ARG A 191 3.07 -36.62 24.61
CA ARG A 191 2.82 -37.68 25.60
C ARG A 191 3.01 -37.17 27.03
N GLU A 192 4.03 -36.34 27.27
CA GLU A 192 4.24 -35.68 28.55
C GLU A 192 3.06 -34.77 28.90
N LEU A 193 2.56 -33.95 27.95
CA LEU A 193 1.36 -33.11 28.15
C LEU A 193 0.08 -33.88 28.50
N GLN A 194 0.01 -35.18 28.18
CA GLN A 194 -1.13 -36.04 28.48
C GLN A 194 -1.04 -36.72 29.85
N ALA A 195 0.06 -36.55 30.59
CA ALA A 195 0.18 -37.15 31.92
C ALA A 195 -0.80 -36.48 32.93
N PRO A 196 -1.58 -37.26 33.69
CA PRO A 196 -2.51 -36.72 34.67
C PRO A 196 -1.76 -36.08 35.84
N GLY A 197 -2.19 -34.89 36.27
CA GLY A 197 -1.63 -34.19 37.44
C GLY A 197 -0.51 -33.17 37.18
N LEU A 198 -0.20 -32.84 35.91
CA LEU A 198 0.83 -31.85 35.58
C LEU A 198 0.52 -30.43 36.10
N PRO A 199 1.46 -29.78 36.84
CA PRO A 199 1.35 -28.38 37.25
C PRO A 199 1.13 -27.42 36.08
N ILE A 200 0.39 -26.34 36.31
CA ILE A 200 0.01 -25.36 35.27
C ILE A 200 1.24 -24.71 34.61
N LEU A 201 2.28 -24.41 35.40
CA LEU A 201 3.52 -23.81 34.91
C LEU A 201 4.27 -24.79 33.98
N GLU A 202 4.39 -26.05 34.37
CA GLU A 202 5.03 -27.09 33.55
C GLU A 202 4.25 -27.37 32.28
N ARG A 203 2.91 -27.36 32.36
CA ARG A 203 2.03 -27.45 31.18
C ARG A 203 2.23 -26.28 30.22
N ALA A 204 2.42 -25.07 30.74
CA ALA A 204 2.71 -23.88 29.93
C ALA A 204 4.10 -23.94 29.27
N VAL A 205 5.11 -24.44 29.99
CA VAL A 205 6.47 -24.66 29.44
C VAL A 205 6.46 -25.72 28.34
N LEU A 206 5.80 -26.85 28.55
CA LEU A 206 5.66 -27.90 27.53
C LEU A 206 4.87 -27.41 26.31
N ALA A 207 3.81 -26.60 26.51
CA ALA A 207 3.08 -25.94 25.42
C ALA A 207 3.93 -24.90 24.67
N GLY A 208 4.87 -24.23 25.35
CA GLY A 208 5.91 -23.41 24.73
C GLY A 208 6.82 -24.24 23.81
N LYS A 209 7.34 -25.35 24.32
CA LYS A 209 8.23 -26.27 23.58
C LYS A 209 7.55 -26.88 22.34
N VAL A 210 6.24 -27.12 22.38
CA VAL A 210 5.46 -27.54 21.20
C VAL A 210 5.45 -26.46 20.12
N ARG A 211 5.26 -25.19 20.49
CA ARG A 211 5.27 -24.06 19.54
C ARG A 211 6.63 -23.88 18.90
N GLU A 212 7.71 -24.01 19.68
CA GLU A 212 9.09 -23.95 19.18
C GLU A 212 9.40 -25.06 18.18
N LEU A 213 8.99 -26.31 18.46
CA LEU A 213 9.20 -27.44 17.54
C LEU A 213 8.37 -27.30 16.24
N LEU A 214 7.16 -26.75 16.33
CA LEU A 214 6.34 -26.45 15.14
C LEU A 214 6.92 -25.31 14.30
N ALA A 215 7.44 -24.26 14.94
CA ALA A 215 8.15 -23.18 14.27
C ALA A 215 9.43 -23.68 13.59
N ALA A 216 10.22 -24.51 14.27
CA ALA A 216 11.40 -25.15 13.70
C ALA A 216 11.07 -26.01 12.48
N ARG A 217 9.97 -26.77 12.51
CA ARG A 217 9.47 -27.54 11.36
C ARG A 217 9.04 -26.65 10.20
N TRP A 218 8.35 -25.55 10.48
CA TRP A 218 7.94 -24.59 9.46
C TRP A 218 9.17 -23.97 8.77
N LEU A 219 10.16 -23.55 9.56
CA LEU A 219 11.40 -22.95 9.10
C LEU A 219 12.23 -23.94 8.24
N LEU A 220 12.34 -25.20 8.68
CA LEU A 220 13.01 -26.26 7.92
C LEU A 220 12.36 -26.54 6.56
N ASN A 221 11.05 -26.36 6.43
CA ASN A 221 10.30 -26.62 5.20
C ASN A 221 10.25 -25.42 4.24
N ASN A 222 10.41 -24.20 4.75
CA ASN A 222 10.38 -22.97 3.96
C ASN A 222 11.76 -22.40 3.60
N LEU A 223 12.81 -22.66 4.37
CA LEU A 223 14.15 -22.08 4.12
C LEU A 223 15.04 -22.95 3.19
N LEU A 224 14.71 -24.22 3.02
CA LEU A 224 15.46 -25.17 2.17
C LEU A 224 14.73 -25.34 0.83
N LEU A 225 15.11 -24.48 -0.14
CA LEU A 225 14.52 -24.28 -1.48
C LEU A 225 14.00 -25.56 -2.19
N PRO A 226 12.88 -25.48 -2.94
CA PRO A 226 12.62 -26.35 -4.09
C PRO A 226 13.31 -25.82 -5.36
N VAL A 227 14.01 -26.70 -6.07
CA VAL A 227 14.53 -26.47 -7.42
C VAL A 227 13.41 -26.70 -8.45
N SER A 228 13.23 -25.69 -9.32
CA SER A 228 12.49 -25.60 -10.59
C SER A 228 11.61 -26.77 -11.07
N SER A 229 10.39 -26.43 -11.51
CA SER A 229 9.76 -27.02 -12.71
C SER A 229 9.24 -25.87 -13.59
N GLN A 230 9.88 -25.67 -14.75
CA GLN A 230 9.34 -24.85 -15.84
C GLN A 230 8.22 -25.64 -16.55
N PRO A 231 7.16 -24.99 -17.06
CA PRO A 231 6.26 -25.60 -18.04
C PRO A 231 6.87 -25.50 -19.45
N GLU A 232 6.88 -26.62 -20.18
CA GLU A 232 7.21 -26.70 -21.61
C GLU A 232 6.14 -26.03 -22.50
N PRO A 233 6.49 -25.61 -23.74
CA PRO A 233 5.59 -24.93 -24.67
C PRO A 233 4.64 -25.91 -25.37
N ILE A 234 3.37 -25.50 -25.51
CA ILE A 234 2.37 -26.23 -26.29
C ILE A 234 2.45 -25.76 -27.76
N GLU A 235 2.80 -26.68 -28.66
CA GLU A 235 2.60 -26.53 -30.11
C GLU A 235 1.11 -26.65 -30.47
N THR A 236 0.57 -25.72 -31.25
CA THR A 236 -0.70 -25.91 -31.97
C THR A 236 -0.54 -25.59 -33.46
N LYS A 237 -0.77 -26.62 -34.29
CA LYS A 237 -0.85 -26.55 -35.76
C LYS A 237 -2.04 -25.69 -36.23
N PRO A 238 -1.94 -25.03 -37.40
CA PRO A 238 -3.00 -24.18 -37.94
C PRO A 238 -4.11 -25.03 -38.59
N THR A 239 -5.37 -24.70 -38.30
CA THR A 239 -6.52 -25.14 -39.10
C THR A 239 -7.05 -23.95 -39.87
N THR A 240 -6.91 -24.03 -41.19
CA THR A 240 -7.42 -23.10 -42.19
C THR A 240 -8.93 -23.23 -42.32
N ILE A 241 -9.69 -22.15 -42.12
CA ILE A 241 -10.99 -21.96 -42.79
C ILE A 241 -11.09 -20.51 -43.24
N SER A 242 -11.32 -20.39 -44.54
CA SER A 242 -11.52 -19.21 -45.39
C SER A 242 -12.72 -18.34 -45.01
N PHE A 243 -12.58 -17.03 -45.12
CA PHE A 243 -13.70 -16.09 -45.24
C PHE A 243 -13.70 -15.42 -46.62
N GLU A 244 -14.77 -15.67 -47.37
CA GLU A 244 -15.11 -14.96 -48.60
C GLU A 244 -15.62 -13.56 -48.29
N THR A 245 -15.21 -12.64 -49.15
CA THR A 245 -15.64 -11.25 -49.25
C THR A 245 -17.11 -11.12 -49.65
N ASN A 246 -17.83 -10.18 -49.03
CA ASN A 246 -18.80 -9.38 -49.77
C ASN A 246 -18.99 -7.98 -49.15
N ASN A 247 -18.70 -6.98 -49.98
CA ASN A 247 -18.95 -5.56 -49.78
C ASN A 247 -20.45 -5.26 -49.94
N LEU A 248 -21.01 -4.46 -49.03
CA LEU A 248 -22.13 -3.55 -49.29
C LEU A 248 -21.96 -2.33 -48.35
N ALA A 249 -21.88 -1.14 -48.94
CA ALA A 249 -21.94 0.17 -48.29
C ALA A 249 -23.20 0.90 -48.80
N PRO A 250 -23.57 2.12 -48.34
CA PRO A 250 -23.45 2.74 -47.01
C PRO A 250 -24.84 3.17 -46.46
N VAL A 251 -24.97 3.45 -45.16
CA VAL A 251 -26.06 4.31 -44.64
C VAL A 251 -25.47 5.32 -43.67
N SER A 252 -25.72 6.58 -43.97
CA SER A 252 -25.22 7.78 -43.32
C SER A 252 -25.95 8.12 -42.01
N ASP A 253 -25.21 8.82 -41.16
CA ASP A 253 -25.64 9.79 -40.14
C ASP A 253 -26.34 9.31 -38.86
N SER A 254 -25.55 9.23 -37.79
CA SER A 254 -25.76 10.11 -36.62
C SER A 254 -24.46 10.25 -35.83
N TYR A 255 -23.93 11.47 -35.81
CA TYR A 255 -22.77 11.87 -35.03
C TYR A 255 -23.10 11.84 -33.53
N GLN A 256 -22.44 10.97 -32.79
CA GLN A 256 -22.00 11.27 -31.43
C GLN A 256 -20.47 11.13 -31.44
N ASP A 257 -19.78 12.26 -31.22
CA ASP A 257 -18.33 12.31 -31.05
C ASP A 257 -17.90 11.39 -29.89
N GLN A 258 -17.54 10.16 -30.23
CA GLN A 258 -16.61 9.37 -29.43
C GLN A 258 -15.23 9.90 -29.78
N THR A 259 -14.66 10.75 -28.92
CA THR A 259 -13.23 11.08 -28.99
C THR A 259 -12.45 9.76 -28.97
N LEU A 260 -11.91 9.34 -30.12
CA LEU A 260 -11.03 8.17 -30.20
C LEU A 260 -9.90 8.35 -29.20
N PHE A 261 -9.91 7.55 -28.13
CA PHE A 261 -8.89 7.58 -27.10
C PHE A 261 -7.57 7.09 -27.72
N SER A 262 -6.72 8.04 -28.13
CA SER A 262 -5.42 7.79 -28.75
C SER A 262 -4.28 8.07 -27.77
N PRO A 263 -3.09 7.45 -27.90
CA PRO A 263 -1.97 7.73 -26.99
C PRO A 263 -1.57 9.21 -27.00
N ARG A 264 -1.74 9.88 -28.16
CA ARG A 264 -1.48 11.30 -28.33
C ARG A 264 -2.52 12.19 -27.65
N SER A 265 -3.81 11.85 -27.72
CA SER A 265 -4.86 12.60 -27.00
C SER A 265 -4.68 12.47 -25.49
N LEU A 266 -4.36 11.27 -25.01
CA LEU A 266 -4.05 11.03 -23.60
C LEU A 266 -2.86 11.88 -23.11
N GLN A 267 -1.75 11.90 -23.86
CA GLN A 267 -0.62 12.76 -23.54
C GLN A 267 -1.02 14.24 -23.53
N SER A 268 -1.77 14.69 -24.55
CA SER A 268 -2.20 16.08 -24.66
C SER A 268 -3.00 16.52 -23.43
N ASP A 269 -3.98 15.73 -23.01
CA ASP A 269 -4.83 16.03 -21.85
C ASP A 269 -4.04 16.06 -20.55
N LEU A 270 -3.14 15.08 -20.36
CA LEU A 270 -2.29 14.99 -19.18
C LEU A 270 -1.32 16.18 -19.09
N PHE A 271 -0.69 16.53 -20.21
CA PHE A 271 0.27 17.62 -20.28
C PHE A 271 -0.42 18.96 -20.12
N ALA A 272 -1.60 19.16 -20.71
CA ALA A 272 -2.42 20.36 -20.49
C ALA A 272 -2.80 20.52 -19.00
N SER A 273 -3.16 19.42 -18.34
CA SER A 273 -3.45 19.42 -16.90
C SER A 273 -2.21 19.82 -16.09
N CYS A 274 -1.04 19.26 -16.40
CA CYS A 274 0.22 19.61 -15.74
C CYS A 274 0.62 21.07 -15.98
N VAL A 275 0.46 21.58 -17.20
CA VAL A 275 0.69 22.99 -17.56
C VAL A 275 -0.18 23.92 -16.71
N SER A 276 -1.45 23.54 -16.47
CA SER A 276 -2.35 24.30 -15.59
C SER A 276 -1.83 24.32 -14.15
N GLN A 277 -1.32 23.20 -13.64
CA GLN A 277 -0.75 23.15 -12.28
C GLN A 277 0.53 23.99 -12.17
N LEU A 278 1.36 24.06 -13.21
CA LEU A 278 2.58 24.88 -13.23
C LEU A 278 2.32 26.40 -13.13
N GLN A 279 1.09 26.85 -13.42
CA GLN A 279 0.68 28.25 -13.25
C GLN A 279 0.47 28.62 -11.77
N LEU A 280 0.24 27.63 -10.91
CA LEU A 280 0.07 27.83 -9.46
C LEU A 280 1.41 28.23 -8.79
N PRO A 281 1.38 28.64 -7.51
CA PRO A 281 2.59 28.88 -6.75
C PRO A 281 3.46 27.61 -6.66
N LEU A 282 4.76 27.77 -6.93
CA LEU A 282 5.75 26.68 -6.92
C LEU A 282 6.69 26.75 -5.70
N GLN A 283 6.20 27.32 -4.60
CA GLN A 283 6.93 27.34 -3.34
C GLN A 283 6.93 25.93 -2.73
N ASN A 284 8.09 25.45 -2.28
CA ASN A 284 8.13 24.20 -1.55
C ASN A 284 7.52 24.38 -0.15
N ILE A 285 6.45 23.64 0.13
CA ILE A 285 5.76 23.65 1.43
C ILE A 285 6.03 22.38 2.24
N THR A 286 6.95 21.54 1.76
CA THR A 286 7.37 20.33 2.46
C THR A 286 8.45 20.62 3.48
N ASP A 287 8.72 19.65 4.35
CA ASP A 287 9.84 19.63 5.28
C ASP A 287 11.18 19.21 4.63
N VAL A 288 11.15 18.87 3.34
CA VAL A 288 12.31 18.38 2.58
C VAL A 288 12.77 19.44 1.58
N GLY A 289 14.00 19.92 1.70
CA GLY A 289 14.54 20.91 0.75
C GLY A 289 14.72 20.36 -0.67
N LEU A 290 14.27 21.12 -1.68
CA LEU A 290 14.46 20.79 -3.09
C LEU A 290 15.56 21.66 -3.69
N GLU A 291 16.41 21.12 -4.55
CA GLU A 291 17.52 21.84 -5.20
C GLU A 291 16.99 23.07 -5.95
N ILE A 292 15.84 22.92 -6.60
CA ILE A 292 15.17 24.01 -7.32
C ILE A 292 14.68 25.15 -6.41
N ASP A 293 14.64 24.98 -5.09
CA ASP A 293 14.23 26.05 -4.17
C ASP A 293 15.18 27.24 -4.19
N ILE A 294 16.43 27.04 -4.62
CA ILE A 294 17.37 28.15 -4.80
C ILE A 294 16.91 29.13 -5.89
N LEU A 295 16.14 28.65 -6.87
CA LEU A 295 15.76 29.42 -8.05
C LEU A 295 14.68 30.47 -7.74
N ARG A 296 14.70 31.55 -8.53
CA ARG A 296 13.57 32.49 -8.66
C ARG A 296 12.36 31.75 -9.23
N ALA A 297 11.14 32.19 -8.87
CA ALA A 297 9.90 31.53 -9.30
C ALA A 297 9.79 31.40 -10.84
N GLU A 298 10.17 32.46 -11.57
CA GLU A 298 10.17 32.46 -13.04
C GLU A 298 11.13 31.43 -13.62
N LYS A 299 12.37 31.38 -13.12
CA LYS A 299 13.39 30.42 -13.57
C LYS A 299 13.06 28.99 -13.21
N LYS A 300 12.45 28.77 -12.04
CA LYS A 300 11.90 27.47 -11.63
C LYS A 300 10.83 27.00 -12.63
N ARG A 301 9.90 27.88 -12.99
CA ARG A 301 8.82 27.57 -13.93
C ARG A 301 9.33 27.34 -15.35
N GLU A 302 10.27 28.17 -15.82
CA GLU A 302 10.95 28.02 -17.11
C GLU A 302 11.61 26.62 -17.23
N LEU A 303 12.35 26.21 -16.19
CA LEU A 303 12.97 24.88 -16.15
C LEU A 303 11.94 23.74 -16.22
N LEU A 304 10.86 23.82 -15.45
CA LEU A 304 9.82 22.79 -15.44
C LEU A 304 9.08 22.69 -16.79
N TYR A 305 8.81 23.82 -17.45
CA TYR A 305 8.25 23.81 -18.80
C TYR A 305 9.19 23.19 -19.83
N LEU A 306 10.48 23.53 -19.76
CA LEU A 306 11.48 22.96 -20.64
C LEU A 306 11.56 21.43 -20.48
N ILE A 307 11.55 20.93 -19.24
CA ILE A 307 11.56 19.47 -18.98
C ILE A 307 10.31 18.82 -19.56
N LEU A 308 9.12 19.42 -19.35
CA LEU A 308 7.87 18.89 -19.89
C LEU A 308 7.91 18.83 -21.43
N GLN A 309 8.42 19.87 -22.07
CA GLN A 309 8.61 19.89 -23.53
C GLN A 309 9.57 18.78 -23.99
N LYS A 310 10.73 18.63 -23.36
CA LYS A 310 11.70 17.60 -23.73
C LYS A 310 11.20 16.19 -23.47
N LEU A 311 10.41 15.98 -22.44
CA LEU A 311 9.74 14.71 -22.22
C LEU A 311 8.72 14.39 -23.31
N ALA A 312 8.02 15.39 -23.86
CA ALA A 312 7.14 15.20 -25.02
C ALA A 312 7.92 14.77 -26.26
N GLU A 313 9.07 15.40 -26.54
CA GLU A 313 9.96 15.05 -27.65
C GLU A 313 10.43 13.59 -27.52
N VAL A 314 10.90 13.18 -26.34
CA VAL A 314 11.29 11.79 -26.03
C VAL A 314 10.13 10.81 -26.28
N LEU A 315 8.92 11.13 -25.84
CA LEU A 315 7.74 10.27 -26.05
C LEU A 315 7.44 10.06 -27.54
N ASP A 316 7.56 11.11 -28.36
CA ASP A 316 7.32 11.02 -29.79
C ASP A 316 8.43 10.23 -30.52
N GLU A 317 9.69 10.39 -30.12
CA GLU A 317 10.80 9.58 -30.63
C GLU A 317 10.64 8.09 -30.33
N LEU A 318 10.23 7.75 -29.10
CA LEU A 318 9.98 6.37 -28.69
C LEU A 318 8.82 5.75 -29.48
N ARG A 319 7.73 6.50 -29.71
CA ARG A 319 6.61 6.04 -30.54
C ARG A 319 7.03 5.76 -31.98
N ASN A 320 7.84 6.64 -32.56
CA ASN A 320 8.31 6.49 -33.94
C ASN A 320 9.29 5.32 -34.10
N SER A 321 9.99 4.96 -33.02
CA SER A 321 10.98 3.89 -32.98
C SER A 321 10.38 2.50 -32.74
N GLN A 322 9.05 2.37 -32.60
CA GLN A 322 8.33 1.10 -32.40
C GLN A 322 8.90 0.24 -31.26
N VAL A 323 9.30 0.89 -30.17
CA VAL A 323 9.88 0.23 -28.99
C VAL A 323 8.84 -0.70 -28.36
N GLU A 324 9.27 -1.86 -27.85
CA GLU A 324 8.39 -2.78 -27.12
C GLU A 324 8.31 -2.43 -25.63
N THR A 325 7.21 -2.82 -24.95
CA THR A 325 7.00 -2.50 -23.52
C THR A 325 8.14 -2.97 -22.62
N HIS A 326 8.72 -4.14 -22.88
CA HIS A 326 9.79 -4.70 -22.04
C HIS A 326 11.10 -3.89 -22.13
N GLN A 327 11.35 -3.21 -23.26
CA GLN A 327 12.56 -2.43 -23.51
C GLN A 327 12.56 -1.09 -22.76
N ILE A 328 11.38 -0.56 -22.38
CA ILE A 328 11.27 0.72 -21.67
C ILE A 328 11.99 0.67 -20.32
N ASN A 329 11.97 -0.47 -19.63
CA ASN A 329 12.68 -0.64 -18.37
C ASN A 329 14.21 -0.62 -18.56
N GLU A 330 14.71 -1.23 -19.64
CA GLU A 330 16.14 -1.25 -19.97
C GLU A 330 16.65 0.13 -20.41
N LEU A 331 15.81 0.87 -21.14
CA LEU A 331 16.12 2.22 -21.63
C LEU A 331 15.97 3.30 -20.56
N LYS A 332 15.32 3.03 -19.41
CA LYS A 332 15.04 4.01 -18.35
C LYS A 332 16.24 4.89 -18.00
N GLN A 333 17.38 4.26 -17.71
CA GLN A 333 18.58 4.99 -17.29
C GLN A 333 19.15 5.85 -18.42
N ILE A 334 19.11 5.34 -19.66
CA ILE A 334 19.60 6.04 -20.84
C ILE A 334 18.72 7.27 -21.11
N ILE A 335 17.39 7.10 -21.09
CA ILE A 335 16.42 8.17 -21.33
C ILE A 335 16.56 9.27 -20.26
N LEU A 336 16.57 8.90 -18.98
CA LEU A 336 16.68 9.89 -17.89
C LEU A 336 17.99 10.68 -17.96
N ARG A 337 19.09 10.00 -18.29
CA ARG A 337 20.40 10.64 -18.46
C ARG A 337 20.39 11.61 -19.64
N ASP A 338 19.93 11.17 -20.80
CA ASP A 338 19.89 12.00 -22.01
C ASP A 338 18.96 13.22 -21.83
N LEU A 339 17.79 13.00 -21.24
CA LEU A 339 16.84 14.07 -20.89
C LEU A 339 17.48 15.09 -19.96
N TRP A 340 18.19 14.65 -18.91
CA TRP A 340 18.92 15.54 -18.02
C TRP A 340 20.03 16.33 -18.75
N GLN A 341 20.81 15.68 -19.63
CA GLN A 341 21.89 16.33 -20.39
C GLN A 341 21.33 17.41 -21.33
N THR A 342 20.27 17.08 -22.06
CA THR A 342 19.59 17.98 -23.00
C THR A 342 18.98 19.18 -22.27
N VAL A 343 18.21 18.94 -21.20
CA VAL A 343 17.62 20.03 -20.40
C VAL A 343 18.70 20.91 -19.77
N THR A 344 19.77 20.32 -19.21
CA THR A 344 20.88 21.10 -18.63
C THR A 344 21.53 21.99 -19.69
N THR A 345 21.75 21.47 -20.89
CA THR A 345 22.36 22.22 -21.99
C THR A 345 21.47 23.37 -22.46
N GLU A 346 20.16 23.15 -22.58
CA GLU A 346 19.22 24.17 -23.04
C GLU A 346 18.91 25.22 -21.97
N PHE A 347 18.70 24.82 -20.72
CA PHE A 347 18.35 25.72 -19.63
C PHE A 347 19.46 26.72 -19.28
N PHE A 348 20.71 26.24 -19.23
CA PHE A 348 21.85 27.12 -19.01
C PHE A 348 22.34 27.78 -20.30
N GLY A 349 21.91 27.29 -21.46
CA GLY A 349 22.29 27.76 -22.79
C GLY A 349 23.57 27.11 -23.30
N LYS A 350 23.51 26.56 -24.53
CA LYS A 350 24.55 25.75 -25.18
C LYS A 350 25.95 26.38 -25.20
N PHE A 351 26.04 27.71 -25.22
CA PHE A 351 27.32 28.45 -25.26
C PHE A 351 27.46 29.43 -24.11
N SER A 352 26.70 29.24 -23.03
CA SER A 352 26.71 30.16 -21.91
C SER A 352 28.06 30.13 -21.21
N ARG A 353 28.67 31.31 -21.16
CA ARG A 353 29.95 31.53 -20.52
C ARG A 353 29.79 32.50 -19.39
N VAL A 354 30.33 32.13 -18.24
CA VAL A 354 30.40 33.04 -17.09
C VAL A 354 31.85 33.38 -16.82
N ARG A 355 32.07 34.65 -16.50
CA ARG A 355 33.39 35.16 -16.15
C ARG A 355 33.62 34.96 -14.66
N VAL A 356 34.63 34.16 -14.32
CA VAL A 356 35.11 33.97 -12.95
C VAL A 356 36.53 34.55 -12.88
N GLY A 357 36.65 35.76 -12.34
CA GLY A 357 37.88 36.55 -12.38
C GLY A 357 38.28 36.92 -13.81
N ASN A 358 39.41 36.38 -14.30
CA ASN A 358 39.91 36.59 -15.66
C ASN A 358 39.63 35.42 -16.62
N ILE A 359 38.96 34.37 -16.14
CA ILE A 359 38.71 33.15 -16.93
C ILE A 359 37.23 33.10 -17.30
N ASN A 360 36.96 32.87 -18.59
CA ASN A 360 35.62 32.55 -19.06
C ASN A 360 35.44 31.03 -19.03
N ILE A 361 34.52 30.57 -18.18
CA ILE A 361 34.18 29.17 -18.05
C ILE A 361 32.90 28.86 -18.83
N GLU A 362 32.88 27.72 -19.51
CA GLU A 362 31.69 27.20 -20.17
C GLU A 362 30.87 26.40 -19.15
N ILE A 363 29.74 26.96 -18.75
CA ILE A 363 28.94 26.46 -17.62
C ILE A 363 28.53 25.01 -17.87
N VAL A 364 27.93 24.75 -19.04
CA VAL A 364 27.37 23.44 -19.38
C VAL A 364 28.42 22.33 -19.27
N ASN A 365 29.64 22.55 -19.80
CA ASN A 365 30.71 21.56 -19.72
C ASN A 365 31.13 21.23 -18.28
N ILE A 366 31.05 22.18 -17.36
CA ILE A 366 31.34 21.96 -15.94
C ILE A 366 30.21 21.16 -15.27
N LEU A 367 28.95 21.50 -15.58
CA LEU A 367 27.78 20.84 -14.99
C LEU A 367 27.65 19.39 -15.45
N LEU A 368 27.90 19.11 -16.73
CA LEU A 368 27.80 17.78 -17.31
C LEU A 368 28.85 16.79 -16.77
N GLN A 369 29.90 17.27 -16.09
CA GLN A 369 30.89 16.41 -15.43
C GLN A 369 30.35 15.71 -14.17
N ASP A 370 29.23 16.17 -13.60
CA ASP A 370 28.62 15.55 -12.40
C ASP A 370 27.60 14.46 -12.73
N VAL A 371 27.62 13.94 -13.97
CA VAL A 371 26.66 12.93 -14.46
C VAL A 371 26.52 11.72 -13.53
N ASP A 372 27.63 11.17 -13.03
CA ASP A 372 27.59 9.99 -12.15
C ASP A 372 26.95 10.31 -10.80
N THR A 373 27.24 11.50 -10.25
CA THR A 373 26.66 11.94 -8.98
C THR A 373 25.16 12.15 -9.14
N VAL A 374 24.74 12.83 -10.22
CA VAL A 374 23.32 13.07 -10.53
C VAL A 374 22.59 11.76 -10.77
N GLN A 375 23.21 10.82 -11.48
CA GLN A 375 22.64 9.51 -11.75
C GLN A 375 22.36 8.75 -10.46
N VAL A 376 23.35 8.66 -9.58
CA VAL A 376 23.25 7.89 -8.33
C VAL A 376 22.33 8.56 -7.32
N GLU A 377 22.43 9.89 -7.13
CA GLU A 377 21.74 10.59 -6.06
C GLU A 377 20.34 11.06 -6.42
N ILE A 378 20.00 11.17 -7.70
CA ILE A 378 18.70 11.71 -8.12
C ILE A 378 18.02 10.82 -9.16
N LEU A 379 18.62 10.59 -10.32
CA LEU A 379 17.91 9.94 -11.43
C LEU A 379 17.53 8.49 -11.14
N ASN A 380 18.38 7.73 -10.46
CA ASN A 380 18.08 6.35 -10.06
C ASN A 380 16.91 6.26 -9.07
N TYR A 381 16.65 7.32 -8.31
CA TYR A 381 15.57 7.39 -7.33
C TYR A 381 14.25 7.89 -7.92
N ILE A 382 14.16 8.17 -9.23
CA ILE A 382 12.90 8.54 -9.88
C ILE A 382 12.04 7.27 -10.00
N PRO A 383 10.94 7.16 -9.22
CA PRO A 383 10.08 5.98 -9.25
C PRO A 383 9.10 6.08 -10.41
N LEU A 384 8.59 4.93 -10.84
CA LEU A 384 7.44 4.82 -11.76
C LEU A 384 7.63 5.50 -13.14
N PHE A 385 8.87 5.80 -13.54
CA PHE A 385 9.18 6.47 -14.81
C PHE A 385 8.81 5.60 -16.02
N SER A 386 9.19 4.32 -15.97
CA SER A 386 8.93 3.40 -17.07
C SER A 386 7.45 3.09 -17.20
N GLU A 387 6.75 3.01 -16.07
CA GLU A 387 5.31 2.82 -15.97
C GLU A 387 4.55 3.99 -16.60
N LEU A 388 4.95 5.23 -16.33
CA LEU A 388 4.38 6.41 -16.98
C LEU A 388 4.62 6.38 -18.51
N LEU A 389 5.84 6.06 -18.96
CA LEU A 389 6.14 5.96 -20.39
C LEU A 389 5.29 4.86 -21.05
N SER A 390 5.22 3.68 -20.44
CA SER A 390 4.41 2.58 -20.95
C SER A 390 2.94 2.94 -21.06
N TYR A 391 2.40 3.68 -20.10
CA TYR A 391 1.05 4.21 -20.16
C TYR A 391 0.84 5.19 -21.32
N LEU A 392 1.73 6.17 -21.47
CA LEU A 392 1.61 7.23 -22.47
C LEU A 392 1.88 6.76 -23.91
N ILE A 393 2.65 5.68 -24.08
CA ILE A 393 3.01 5.13 -25.39
C ILE A 393 2.02 4.05 -25.82
N PHE A 394 1.73 3.09 -24.93
CA PHE A 394 0.97 1.87 -25.29
C PHE A 394 -0.47 1.86 -24.77
N GLN A 395 -0.89 2.85 -23.98
CA GLN A 395 -2.15 2.81 -23.21
C GLN A 395 -2.25 1.56 -22.31
N ASN A 396 -1.11 1.12 -21.78
CA ASN A 396 -1.10 -0.02 -20.87
C ASN A 396 -1.95 0.29 -19.65
N GLU A 397 -2.69 -0.72 -19.21
CA GLU A 397 -3.44 -0.66 -17.96
C GLU A 397 -2.47 -0.47 -16.78
N TRP A 398 -2.88 0.37 -15.84
CA TRP A 398 -2.06 0.63 -14.66
C TRP A 398 -2.30 -0.43 -13.60
N TYR A 399 -1.22 -0.96 -13.06
CA TYR A 399 -1.25 -1.84 -11.89
C TYR A 399 -0.91 -1.01 -10.64
N ILE A 400 -1.90 -0.35 -10.05
CA ILE A 400 -1.73 0.35 -8.76
C ILE A 400 -2.63 -0.34 -7.73
N ASN A 401 -2.09 -0.61 -6.53
CA ASN A 401 -2.83 -1.22 -5.42
C ASN A 401 -3.49 -2.57 -5.77
N ASN A 402 -2.87 -3.37 -6.62
CA ASN A 402 -3.41 -4.66 -7.09
C ASN A 402 -4.75 -4.55 -7.84
N SER A 403 -5.07 -3.33 -8.33
CA SER A 403 -6.20 -3.02 -9.19
C SER A 403 -5.70 -2.63 -10.58
N ILE A 404 -6.37 -3.14 -11.61
CA ILE A 404 -6.09 -2.81 -13.01
C ILE A 404 -6.97 -1.63 -13.35
N TYR A 405 -6.36 -0.48 -13.61
CA TYR A 405 -7.08 0.68 -14.09
C TYR A 405 -6.96 0.75 -15.61
N THR A 406 -8.11 0.80 -16.29
CA THR A 406 -8.17 1.08 -17.73
C THR A 406 -7.55 2.44 -18.00
N ALA A 407 -6.90 2.59 -19.15
CA ALA A 407 -6.08 3.76 -19.43
C ALA A 407 -6.90 5.07 -19.49
N ASP A 408 -8.21 4.99 -19.68
CA ASP A 408 -9.16 6.09 -19.76
C ASP A 408 -9.76 6.50 -18.39
N SER A 409 -9.54 5.72 -17.33
CA SER A 409 -10.08 6.01 -16.00
C SER A 409 -9.58 7.34 -15.43
N THR A 410 -10.38 7.96 -14.57
CA THR A 410 -10.03 9.21 -13.89
C THR A 410 -8.87 9.01 -12.91
N GLU A 411 -8.81 7.84 -12.28
CA GLU A 411 -7.81 7.47 -11.30
C GLU A 411 -6.45 7.20 -11.96
N ALA A 412 -6.41 6.49 -13.10
CA ALA A 412 -5.16 6.29 -13.85
C ALA A 412 -4.60 7.64 -14.31
N ARG A 413 -5.44 8.54 -14.81
CA ARG A 413 -5.04 9.89 -15.21
C ARG A 413 -4.52 10.71 -14.02
N ALA A 414 -5.18 10.67 -12.87
CA ALA A 414 -4.73 11.36 -11.67
C ALA A 414 -3.36 10.83 -11.17
N ASN A 415 -3.17 9.51 -11.15
CA ASN A 415 -1.90 8.89 -10.78
C ASN A 415 -0.78 9.23 -11.76
N ALA A 416 -1.08 9.13 -13.07
CA ALA A 416 -0.15 9.52 -14.12
C ALA A 416 0.27 10.99 -13.99
N LEU A 417 -0.66 11.87 -13.62
CA LEU A 417 -0.37 13.29 -13.40
C LEU A 417 0.59 13.47 -12.23
N MET A 418 0.32 12.84 -11.07
CA MET A 418 1.21 12.93 -9.91
C MET A 418 2.62 12.41 -10.21
N ILE A 419 2.74 11.35 -11.00
CA ILE A 419 4.04 10.77 -11.38
C ILE A 419 4.76 11.68 -12.38
N LEU A 420 4.03 12.24 -13.36
CA LEU A 420 4.58 13.24 -14.27
C LEU A 420 5.13 14.46 -13.52
N GLU A 421 4.35 15.03 -12.60
CA GLU A 421 4.76 16.16 -11.76
C GLU A 421 6.02 15.84 -10.95
N ASN A 422 6.07 14.65 -10.33
CA ASN A 422 7.24 14.19 -9.60
C ASN A 422 8.47 14.06 -10.51
N ILE A 423 8.31 13.49 -11.70
CA ILE A 423 9.41 13.38 -12.68
C ILE A 423 9.94 14.76 -13.07
N LEU A 424 9.06 15.73 -13.34
CA LEU A 424 9.48 17.10 -13.64
C LEU A 424 10.29 17.71 -12.49
N ILE A 425 9.80 17.58 -11.26
CA ILE A 425 10.48 18.12 -10.07
C ILE A 425 11.83 17.45 -9.86
N GLN A 426 11.91 16.12 -9.99
CA GLN A 426 13.16 15.38 -9.77
C GLN A 426 14.20 15.64 -10.87
N ILE A 427 13.79 15.75 -12.13
CA ILE A 427 14.71 16.14 -13.21
C ILE A 427 15.16 17.59 -13.00
N ALA A 428 14.28 18.49 -12.58
CA ALA A 428 14.66 19.87 -12.28
C ALA A 428 15.67 19.92 -11.13
N ASN A 429 15.50 19.09 -10.10
CA ASN A 429 16.49 18.93 -9.04
C ASN A 429 17.83 18.41 -9.58
N ALA A 430 17.79 17.43 -10.48
CA ALA A 430 18.97 16.88 -11.15
C ALA A 430 19.74 17.93 -11.97
N VAL A 431 19.03 18.84 -12.65
CA VAL A 431 19.64 19.93 -13.44
C VAL A 431 20.34 20.95 -12.53
N ILE A 432 19.79 21.24 -11.35
CA ILE A 432 20.32 22.25 -10.43
C ILE A 432 21.41 21.70 -9.51
N GLN A 433 21.43 20.40 -9.22
CA GLN A 433 22.42 19.80 -8.31
C GLN A 433 23.88 20.08 -8.69
N PRO A 434 24.33 19.93 -9.96
CA PRO A 434 25.70 20.24 -10.35
C PRO A 434 26.04 21.72 -10.19
N LEU A 435 25.06 22.60 -10.42
CA LEU A 435 25.21 24.05 -10.24
C LEU A 435 25.54 24.36 -8.77
N LEU A 436 24.81 23.73 -7.85
CA LEU A 436 25.03 23.84 -6.42
C LEU A 436 26.37 23.24 -5.96
N ASN A 437 26.90 22.24 -6.66
CA ASN A 437 28.18 21.64 -6.30
C ASN A 437 29.37 22.49 -6.74
N ARG A 438 29.30 23.06 -7.95
CA ARG A 438 30.47 23.62 -8.62
C ARG A 438 30.45 25.13 -8.79
N LEU A 439 29.27 25.73 -8.94
CA LEU A 439 29.11 27.13 -9.35
C LEU A 439 28.19 27.92 -8.43
N ALA A 440 27.92 27.41 -7.22
CA ALA A 440 26.95 28.00 -6.31
C ALA A 440 27.24 29.47 -5.97
N ASP A 441 28.52 29.82 -5.80
CA ASP A 441 28.95 31.15 -5.39
C ASP A 441 29.25 32.12 -6.54
N VAL A 442 29.01 31.73 -7.78
CA VAL A 442 29.31 32.58 -8.94
C VAL A 442 28.30 33.72 -9.05
N GLU A 443 28.75 34.98 -8.96
CA GLU A 443 27.88 36.15 -8.88
C GLU A 443 26.91 36.29 -10.06
N ALA A 444 27.35 36.03 -11.30
CA ALA A 444 26.44 36.07 -12.46
C ALA A 444 25.30 35.05 -12.33
N ILE A 445 25.59 33.84 -11.81
CA ILE A 445 24.57 32.82 -11.57
C ILE A 445 23.60 33.28 -10.48
N LYS A 446 24.10 33.87 -9.39
CA LYS A 446 23.25 34.37 -8.29
C LYS A 446 22.24 35.41 -8.80
N GLN A 447 22.70 36.38 -9.59
CA GLN A 447 21.84 37.46 -10.09
C GLN A 447 20.78 36.96 -11.07
N ASP A 448 21.16 36.04 -11.96
CA ASP A 448 20.29 35.59 -13.05
C ASP A 448 19.31 34.49 -12.60
N TYR A 449 19.72 33.62 -11.68
CA TYR A 449 18.97 32.40 -11.33
C TYR A 449 18.41 32.38 -9.92
N TYR A 450 19.06 33.00 -8.92
CA TYR A 450 18.72 32.75 -7.52
C TYR A 450 17.67 33.69 -6.95
N ASN A 451 16.85 33.14 -6.06
CA ASN A 451 15.94 33.94 -5.25
C ASN A 451 16.74 34.88 -4.34
N SER A 452 16.21 36.09 -4.13
CA SER A 452 16.73 37.08 -3.19
C SER A 452 17.10 36.54 -1.80
N GLN A 453 16.37 35.52 -1.31
CA GLN A 453 16.65 34.88 -0.02
C GLN A 453 17.96 34.05 0.00
N TYR A 454 18.49 33.68 -1.17
CA TYR A 454 19.69 32.85 -1.34
C TYR A 454 20.81 33.58 -2.09
N ILE A 455 20.99 34.88 -1.86
CA ILE A 455 22.07 35.66 -2.48
C ILE A 455 23.37 35.56 -1.68
N SER A 456 23.29 35.60 -0.35
CA SER A 456 24.49 35.59 0.48
C SER A 456 25.16 34.21 0.49
N THR A 457 26.49 34.17 0.44
CA THR A 457 27.26 32.92 0.55
C THR A 457 26.87 32.11 1.79
N ARG A 458 26.58 32.77 2.92
CA ARG A 458 26.11 32.08 4.13
C ARG A 458 24.80 31.32 3.93
N GLU A 459 23.82 31.94 3.28
CA GLU A 459 22.52 31.28 3.05
C GLU A 459 22.62 30.17 2.00
N ILE A 460 23.47 30.34 0.97
CA ILE A 460 23.78 29.30 0.00
C ILE A 460 24.43 28.09 0.69
N GLU A 461 25.43 28.32 1.54
CA GLU A 461 26.08 27.23 2.28
C GLU A 461 25.12 26.55 3.27
N ARG A 462 24.24 27.30 3.93
CA ARG A 462 23.19 26.71 4.79
C ARG A 462 22.25 25.83 3.96
N PHE A 463 21.83 26.30 2.79
CA PHE A 463 20.98 25.56 1.87
C PHE A 463 21.64 24.26 1.39
N ARG A 464 22.91 24.31 0.93
CA ARG A 464 23.69 23.14 0.52
C ARG A 464 23.88 22.13 1.64
N ASN A 465 24.11 22.60 2.87
CA ASN A 465 24.21 21.74 4.05
C ASN A 465 22.89 21.03 4.35
N ASN A 466 21.76 21.74 4.26
CA ASN A 466 20.43 21.14 4.42
C ASN A 466 20.16 20.07 3.35
N LEU A 467 20.52 20.32 2.09
CA LEU A 467 20.42 19.31 1.02
C LEU A 467 21.33 18.10 1.27
N SER A 468 22.55 18.33 1.76
CA SER A 468 23.46 17.25 2.15
C SER A 468 22.87 16.38 3.27
N TRP A 469 22.17 17.00 4.22
CA TRP A 469 21.42 16.27 5.25
C TRP A 469 20.23 15.50 4.68
N LYS A 470 19.48 16.08 3.73
CA LYS A 470 18.42 15.37 3.00
C LYS A 470 18.93 14.06 2.40
N TYR A 471 20.04 14.08 1.67
CA TYR A 471 20.58 12.88 1.02
C TYR A 471 20.97 11.80 2.04
N ARG A 472 21.65 12.19 3.13
CA ARG A 472 22.01 11.26 4.21
C ARG A 472 20.77 10.66 4.87
N PHE A 473 19.80 11.50 5.21
CA PHE A 473 18.59 11.06 5.89
C PHE A 473 17.74 10.14 5.00
N ARG A 474 17.63 10.46 3.71
CA ARG A 474 16.99 9.59 2.72
C ARG A 474 17.68 8.22 2.66
N ASN A 475 18.99 8.19 2.44
CA ASN A 475 19.73 6.96 2.20
C ASN A 475 19.76 6.04 3.45
N TYR A 476 19.69 6.61 4.66
CA TYR A 476 19.77 5.83 5.90
C TYR A 476 18.43 5.56 6.59
N TYR A 477 17.42 6.41 6.38
CA TYR A 477 16.18 6.32 7.15
C TYR A 477 14.92 6.41 6.29
N THR A 478 14.71 7.50 5.55
CA THR A 478 13.43 7.73 4.86
C THR A 478 13.19 6.73 3.75
N GLU A 479 14.19 6.43 2.93
CA GLU A 479 14.04 5.47 1.83
C GLU A 479 13.87 4.04 2.34
N PRO A 480 14.69 3.53 3.29
CA PRO A 480 14.46 2.22 3.90
C PRO A 480 13.07 2.10 4.55
N GLN A 481 12.61 3.16 5.22
CA GLN A 481 11.25 3.20 5.79
C GLN A 481 10.19 3.12 4.68
N ALA A 482 10.32 3.91 3.61
CA ALA A 482 9.38 3.89 2.49
C ALA A 482 9.35 2.53 1.76
N ILE A 483 10.52 1.87 1.61
CA ILE A 483 10.62 0.50 1.09
C ILE A 483 9.89 -0.48 2.00
N PHE A 484 10.10 -0.41 3.32
CA PHE A 484 9.43 -1.26 4.30
C PHE A 484 7.91 -1.05 4.29
N GLU A 485 7.45 0.20 4.16
CA GLU A 485 6.04 0.58 4.07
C GLU A 485 5.44 0.39 2.66
N SER A 486 6.21 -0.13 1.69
CA SER A 486 5.78 -0.38 0.30
C SER A 486 5.18 0.86 -0.38
N ARG A 487 5.83 2.01 -0.22
CA ARG A 487 5.41 3.27 -0.83
C ARG A 487 6.57 4.01 -1.47
N TYR A 488 6.24 4.75 -2.52
CA TYR A 488 7.08 5.80 -3.08
C TYR A 488 6.59 7.13 -2.55
N GLU A 489 7.49 7.89 -1.95
CA GLU A 489 7.24 9.29 -1.62
C GLU A 489 7.53 10.15 -2.85
N ILE A 490 6.55 10.93 -3.27
CA ILE A 490 6.63 11.74 -4.50
C ILE A 490 6.21 13.18 -4.24
N PHE A 491 6.68 14.09 -5.10
CA PHE A 491 6.32 15.50 -5.07
C PHE A 491 5.26 15.82 -6.12
N VAL A 492 4.29 16.66 -5.76
CA VAL A 492 3.16 17.05 -6.61
C VAL A 492 2.94 18.55 -6.55
N PHE A 493 2.33 19.12 -7.59
CA PHE A 493 1.91 20.51 -7.59
C PHE A 493 0.55 20.65 -6.89
N ALA A 494 0.54 21.32 -5.76
CA ALA A 494 -0.66 21.60 -4.98
C ALA A 494 -1.02 23.09 -5.06
N PRO A 495 -2.27 23.49 -4.74
CA PRO A 495 -2.71 24.90 -4.81
C PRO A 495 -1.84 25.92 -4.06
N ARG A 496 -1.12 25.48 -3.02
CA ARG A 496 -0.27 26.34 -2.19
C ARG A 496 1.22 26.25 -2.52
N GLY A 497 1.64 25.32 -3.38
CA GLY A 497 3.05 24.99 -3.52
C GLY A 497 3.32 23.56 -3.96
N ILE A 498 4.59 23.19 -3.98
CA ILE A 498 5.02 21.80 -4.13
C ILE A 498 4.78 21.08 -2.81
N ALA A 499 3.97 20.03 -2.85
CA ALA A 499 3.63 19.19 -1.71
C ALA A 499 4.20 17.77 -1.88
N LYS A 500 4.20 17.02 -0.79
CA LYS A 500 4.62 15.62 -0.75
C LYS A 500 3.39 14.72 -0.61
N THR A 501 3.33 13.65 -1.38
CA THR A 501 2.32 12.60 -1.27
C THR A 501 2.99 11.23 -1.42
N SER A 502 2.23 10.15 -1.36
CA SER A 502 2.75 8.80 -1.51
C SER A 502 1.91 7.93 -2.44
N ILE A 503 2.58 7.15 -3.27
CA ILE A 503 1.97 6.11 -4.11
C ILE A 503 2.40 4.76 -3.58
N TYR A 504 1.44 3.87 -3.32
CA TYR A 504 1.75 2.50 -2.94
C TYR A 504 2.22 1.70 -4.16
N ALA A 505 3.29 0.93 -3.98
CA ALA A 505 3.82 0.01 -4.96
C ALA A 505 4.55 -1.13 -4.25
N SER A 506 4.57 -2.33 -4.83
CA SER A 506 5.33 -3.45 -4.26
C SER A 506 6.83 -3.17 -4.36
N ARG A 507 7.52 -3.12 -3.21
CA ARG A 507 8.98 -2.87 -3.11
C ARG A 507 9.75 -4.05 -2.49
N ARG A 508 9.23 -5.27 -2.67
CA ARG A 508 9.80 -6.50 -2.06
C ARG A 508 11.23 -6.78 -2.50
N ASP A 509 11.52 -6.62 -3.79
CA ASP A 509 12.85 -6.88 -4.32
C ASP A 509 13.87 -5.87 -3.78
N GLU A 510 13.47 -4.62 -3.62
CA GLU A 510 14.29 -3.56 -3.02
C GLU A 510 14.53 -3.82 -1.52
N LEU A 511 13.50 -4.25 -0.78
CA LEU A 511 13.61 -4.62 0.63
C LEU A 511 14.62 -5.77 0.83
N ALA A 512 14.60 -6.77 -0.06
CA ALA A 512 15.53 -7.91 -0.02
C ALA A 512 16.99 -7.51 -0.36
N GLN A 513 17.18 -6.39 -1.05
CA GLN A 513 18.49 -5.87 -1.42
C GLN A 513 19.10 -4.94 -0.37
N LEU A 514 18.33 -4.49 0.64
CA LEU A 514 18.84 -3.63 1.71
C LEU A 514 19.95 -4.30 2.51
N ARG A 515 21.01 -3.53 2.82
CA ARG A 515 22.17 -3.96 3.60
C ARG A 515 22.61 -2.86 4.55
N GLY A 516 23.36 -3.21 5.60
CA GLY A 516 23.97 -2.24 6.51
C GLY A 516 22.94 -1.44 7.31
N ILE A 517 23.14 -0.12 7.39
CA ILE A 517 22.28 0.80 8.15
C ILE A 517 20.82 0.78 7.66
N PRO A 518 20.52 0.85 6.34
CA PRO A 518 19.18 0.67 5.80
C PRO A 518 18.43 -0.56 6.34
N LEU A 519 19.08 -1.73 6.29
CA LEU A 519 18.50 -2.98 6.78
C LEU A 519 18.30 -2.94 8.30
N PHE A 520 19.24 -2.35 9.04
CA PHE A 520 19.10 -2.18 10.48
C PHE A 520 17.89 -1.31 10.84
N VAL A 521 17.62 -0.25 10.07
CA VAL A 521 16.44 0.61 10.27
C VAL A 521 15.16 -0.17 10.04
N THR A 522 15.05 -0.94 8.96
CA THR A 522 13.83 -1.74 8.70
C THR A 522 13.61 -2.83 9.75
N LEU A 523 14.67 -3.52 10.18
CA LEU A 523 14.61 -4.49 11.29
C LEU A 523 14.22 -3.83 12.62
N THR A 524 14.66 -2.60 12.87
CA THR A 524 14.29 -1.84 14.07
C THR A 524 12.82 -1.46 14.04
N LEU A 525 12.29 -1.05 12.87
CA LEU A 525 10.87 -0.77 12.68
C LEU A 525 10.03 -2.04 12.90
N GLU A 526 10.42 -3.17 12.30
CA GLU A 526 9.75 -4.46 12.48
C GLU A 526 9.78 -4.91 13.95
N PHE A 527 10.93 -4.80 14.61
CA PHE A 527 11.07 -5.12 16.04
C PHE A 527 10.20 -4.20 16.91
N ARG A 528 10.21 -2.88 16.65
CA ARG A 528 9.37 -1.92 17.35
C ARG A 528 7.90 -2.31 17.22
N ASP A 529 7.45 -2.64 16.01
CA ASP A 529 6.04 -2.97 15.77
C ASP A 529 5.66 -4.33 16.39
N ALA A 530 6.61 -5.27 16.48
CA ALA A 530 6.42 -6.54 17.18
C ALA A 530 6.44 -6.41 18.71
N VAL A 531 7.19 -5.46 19.27
CA VAL A 531 7.41 -5.31 20.72
C VAL A 531 6.48 -4.27 21.35
N ALA A 532 6.14 -3.18 20.64
CA ALA A 532 5.31 -2.10 21.17
C ALA A 532 3.98 -2.60 21.79
N PRO A 533 3.22 -3.52 21.16
CA PRO A 533 1.99 -4.05 21.77
C PRO A 533 2.25 -4.81 23.09
N ARG A 534 3.39 -5.51 23.18
CA ARG A 534 3.79 -6.29 24.37
C ARG A 534 4.27 -5.38 25.50
N LEU A 535 5.02 -4.33 25.17
CA LEU A 535 5.47 -3.35 26.15
C LEU A 535 4.29 -2.54 26.71
N GLN A 536 3.36 -2.14 25.84
CA GLN A 536 2.16 -1.39 26.23
C GLN A 536 1.24 -2.21 27.14
N SER A 537 1.10 -3.52 26.88
CA SER A 537 0.34 -4.42 27.75
C SER A 537 1.01 -4.67 29.10
N LEU A 538 2.35 -4.73 29.17
CA LEU A 538 3.06 -4.78 30.46
C LEU A 538 2.92 -3.48 31.25
N ALA A 539 3.02 -2.33 30.58
CA ALA A 539 2.87 -1.03 31.20
C ALA A 539 1.45 -0.80 31.73
N SER A 540 0.40 -1.22 31.00
CA SER A 540 -0.98 -1.15 31.49
C SER A 540 -1.26 -2.10 32.66
N LEU A 541 -0.58 -3.24 32.70
CA LEU A 541 -0.66 -4.21 33.81
C LEU A 541 0.03 -3.69 35.08
N LEU A 542 1.19 -3.01 34.93
CA LEU A 542 1.84 -2.31 36.03
C LEU A 542 1.01 -1.10 36.50
N GLY A 543 0.46 -0.31 35.57
CA GLY A 543 -0.41 0.83 35.88
C GLY A 543 -1.68 0.41 36.63
N SER A 544 -2.34 -0.66 36.21
CA SER A 544 -3.49 -1.22 36.92
C SER A 544 -3.12 -1.81 38.27
N GLY A 545 -1.94 -2.43 38.42
CA GLY A 545 -1.40 -2.88 39.70
C GLY A 545 -1.16 -1.73 40.69
N VAL A 546 -0.59 -0.62 40.22
CA VAL A 546 -0.38 0.60 41.02
C VAL A 546 -1.72 1.21 41.45
N VAL A 547 -2.68 1.33 40.53
CA VAL A 547 -4.03 1.84 40.83
C VAL A 547 -4.75 0.92 41.83
N PHE A 548 -4.63 -0.40 41.70
CA PHE A 548 -5.20 -1.36 42.63
C PHE A 548 -4.60 -1.22 44.04
N ILE A 549 -3.28 -1.05 44.16
CA ILE A 549 -2.61 -0.85 45.45
C ILE A 549 -3.10 0.47 46.09
N LEU A 550 -3.14 1.56 45.34
CA LEU A 550 -3.63 2.87 45.81
C LEU A 550 -5.09 2.82 46.25
N THR A 551 -5.97 2.22 45.47
CA THR A 551 -7.41 2.20 45.77
C THR A 551 -7.78 1.17 46.83
N LYS A 552 -7.28 -0.08 46.74
CA LYS A 552 -7.68 -1.14 47.68
C LYS A 552 -6.84 -1.20 48.94
N ILE A 553 -5.54 -0.96 48.88
CA ILE A 553 -4.67 -1.12 50.06
C ILE A 553 -4.63 0.18 50.84
N VAL A 554 -4.26 1.28 50.17
CA VAL A 554 -4.16 2.60 50.82
C VAL A 554 -5.55 3.15 51.15
N GLY A 555 -6.51 3.05 50.22
CA GLY A 555 -7.88 3.50 50.44
C GLY A 555 -8.61 2.76 51.57
N ARG A 556 -8.41 1.43 51.73
CA ARG A 556 -8.96 0.68 52.87
C ARG A 556 -8.25 1.01 54.18
N GLY A 557 -6.94 1.24 54.15
CA GLY A 557 -6.18 1.67 55.33
C GLY A 557 -6.67 3.01 55.89
N LEU A 558 -6.84 4.01 55.01
CA LEU A 558 -7.40 5.32 55.38
C LEU A 558 -8.85 5.23 55.87
N GLY A 559 -9.68 4.38 55.24
CA GLY A 559 -11.07 4.17 55.65
C GLY A 559 -11.22 3.53 57.03
N LEU A 560 -10.29 2.64 57.42
CA LEU A 560 -10.27 2.04 58.76
C LEU A 560 -9.82 3.05 59.82
N ILE A 561 -8.82 3.88 59.52
CA ILE A 561 -8.38 4.96 60.41
C ILE A 561 -9.50 5.99 60.61
N GLY A 562 -10.18 6.40 59.53
CA GLY A 562 -11.33 7.32 59.59
C GLY A 562 -12.49 6.76 60.42
N ARG A 563 -12.81 5.46 60.28
CA ARG A 563 -13.83 4.81 61.12
C ARG A 563 -13.41 4.71 62.59
N GLY A 564 -12.14 4.46 62.88
CA GLY A 564 -11.62 4.47 64.25
C GLY A 564 -11.73 5.84 64.91
N ILE A 565 -11.46 6.92 64.17
CA ILE A 565 -11.60 8.30 64.67
C ILE A 565 -13.08 8.66 64.92
N ILE A 566 -13.98 8.30 63.99
CA ILE A 566 -15.43 8.58 64.13
C ILE A 566 -16.05 7.80 65.31
N GLN A 567 -15.64 6.56 65.53
CA GLN A 567 -16.08 5.77 66.69
C GLN A 567 -15.50 6.29 68.01
N GLY A 568 -14.32 6.93 68.00
CA GLY A 568 -13.73 7.60 69.17
C GLY A 568 -14.41 8.91 69.54
N ILE A 569 -15.03 9.61 68.58
CA ILE A 569 -15.68 10.92 68.80
C ILE A 569 -17.17 10.78 69.17
N GLY A 570 -17.84 9.69 68.75
CA GLY A 570 -19.28 9.48 68.96
C GLY A 570 -19.74 9.15 70.39
N SER A 571 -18.83 9.05 71.37
CA SER A 571 -19.18 8.77 72.77
C SER A 571 -19.30 10.01 73.66
N VAL A 572 -19.08 11.21 73.11
CA VAL A 572 -19.14 12.46 73.88
C VAL A 572 -20.08 13.45 73.19
N SER A 573 -21.30 13.60 73.71
CA SER A 573 -22.27 14.70 73.54
C SER A 573 -23.67 14.29 73.04
N PHE A 574 -24.56 13.92 73.98
CA PHE A 574 -26.02 14.00 73.79
C PHE A 574 -26.71 14.19 75.16
N LEU A 575 -26.67 15.41 75.69
CA LEU A 575 -27.60 15.89 76.72
C LEU A 575 -27.77 17.40 76.56
N GLU A 576 -28.91 17.81 76.01
CA GLU A 576 -29.57 19.16 76.00
C GLU A 576 -30.09 19.47 74.59
N GLY A 577 -31.35 19.79 74.34
CA GLY A 577 -32.56 19.85 75.15
C GLY A 577 -33.73 20.09 74.19
N ARG A 578 -34.86 19.41 74.39
CA ARG A 578 -36.14 19.70 73.74
C ARG A 578 -37.21 19.66 74.81
N ASN A 579 -37.86 20.79 75.06
CA ASN A 579 -39.29 20.79 75.40
C ASN A 579 -39.91 22.19 75.45
N LYS A 580 -41.21 22.21 75.11
CA LYS A 580 -42.25 23.26 75.16
C LYS A 580 -42.53 23.91 73.79
N LYS A 581 -43.79 23.97 73.31
CA LYS A 581 -45.12 23.70 73.89
C LYS A 581 -46.20 23.95 72.78
N PRO A 582 -47.49 23.82 73.12
CA PRO A 582 -48.34 22.63 73.03
C PRO A 582 -49.05 22.47 71.67
#